data_AF-A0A534KBK1-F1
#
_entry.id   AF-A0A534KBK1-F1
#
_cell.length_a   1.000
_cell.length_b   1.000
_cell.length_c   1.000
_cell.angle_alpha   90.00
_cell.angle_beta   90.00
_cell.angle_gamma   90.00
#
_symmetry.space_group_name_H-M   'P 1'
#
loop_
_entity.id
_entity.type
_entity.pdbx_description
1 polymer ?
#
loop_
_entity_poly.entity_id
_entity_poly.type
_entity_poly.pdbx_seq_one_letter_code
_entity_poly.pdbx_strand_id
1 'polypeptide(L)'
;KVLKDHPVNRARVAKGEPPANTVVLRGAGVYPELVPITERLHLKAVGIAGVALIRGMFRTVGMDVLEVPGATGGLDTNMTAKADAALGALRKYDLVVLHVKAPDLCGHDGNASEKIRVIERLDAMMGGIKARLPGEIVIAITADHSTPVALKEHSGDPVPLTIFGEGVRVDDVLNFDERSMAHGALGRICGQDVMNLLLNASNRAEKYGA
;
A
#
# COMPACT_ATOMS: atom_id res chain seq x y z
N LYS A 1 -29.65 23.12 9.64
CA LYS A 1 -30.37 24.16 8.84
C LYS A 1 -29.76 24.29 7.44
N VAL A 2 -28.46 24.54 7.30
CA VAL A 2 -27.78 24.73 5.99
C VAL A 2 -28.02 23.58 4.98
N LEU A 3 -27.81 22.31 5.38
CA LEU A 3 -27.92 21.19 4.43
C LEU A 3 -29.36 20.92 3.96
N LYS A 4 -30.34 20.97 4.88
CA LYS A 4 -31.75 20.65 4.58
C LYS A 4 -32.30 21.51 3.44
N ASP A 5 -31.99 22.80 3.45
CA ASP A 5 -32.57 23.77 2.53
C ASP A 5 -31.73 23.96 1.25
N HIS A 6 -30.61 23.26 1.12
CA HIS A 6 -29.72 23.35 -0.03
C HIS A 6 -30.43 22.93 -1.34
N PRO A 7 -30.22 23.63 -2.48
CA PRO A 7 -30.90 23.33 -3.74
C PRO A 7 -30.80 21.86 -4.18
N VAL A 8 -29.65 21.22 -3.96
CA VAL A 8 -29.45 19.79 -4.23
C VAL A 8 -30.43 18.93 -3.42
N ASN A 9 -30.60 19.19 -2.12
CA ASN A 9 -31.50 18.41 -1.29
C ASN A 9 -32.97 18.68 -1.59
N ARG A 10 -33.34 19.91 -1.98
CA ARG A 10 -34.69 20.20 -2.50
C ARG A 10 -34.98 19.40 -3.77
N ALA A 11 -34.02 19.33 -4.70
CA ALA A 11 -34.16 18.57 -5.94
C ALA A 11 -34.25 17.06 -5.68
N ARG A 12 -33.48 16.50 -4.73
CA ARG A 12 -33.58 15.10 -4.31
C ARG A 12 -34.98 14.77 -3.77
N VAL A 13 -35.48 15.59 -2.85
CA VAL A 13 -36.83 15.41 -2.28
C VAL A 13 -37.92 15.50 -3.35
N ALA A 14 -37.81 16.45 -4.29
CA ALA A 14 -38.76 16.56 -5.40
C ALA A 14 -38.78 15.31 -6.31
N LYS A 15 -37.68 14.54 -6.35
CA LYS A 15 -37.57 13.26 -7.06
C LYS A 15 -37.93 12.04 -6.21
N GLY A 16 -38.33 12.22 -4.95
CA GLY A 16 -38.57 11.12 -4.00
C GLY A 16 -37.29 10.47 -3.44
N GLU A 17 -36.12 11.09 -3.64
CA GLU A 17 -34.85 10.58 -3.13
C GLU A 17 -34.59 11.05 -1.69
N PRO A 18 -33.93 10.24 -0.83
CA PRO A 18 -33.54 10.66 0.51
C PRO A 18 -32.58 11.87 0.48
N PRO A 19 -32.83 12.96 1.25
CA PRO A 19 -31.94 14.11 1.30
C PRO A 19 -30.65 13.81 2.08
N ALA A 20 -29.51 14.30 1.60
CA ALA A 20 -28.23 14.28 2.30
C ALA A 20 -28.14 15.48 3.27
N ASN A 21 -28.91 15.43 4.37
CA ASN A 21 -29.10 16.57 5.28
C ASN A 21 -28.46 16.39 6.67
N THR A 22 -27.76 15.26 6.89
CA THR A 22 -27.12 14.91 8.16
C THR A 22 -25.65 14.61 7.90
N VAL A 23 -24.76 15.07 8.80
CA VAL A 23 -23.34 14.77 8.77
C VAL A 23 -23.06 13.65 9.77
N VAL A 24 -22.57 12.50 9.29
CA VAL A 24 -22.15 11.38 10.15
C VAL A 24 -20.65 11.53 10.41
N LEU A 25 -20.29 11.89 11.64
CA LEU A 25 -18.91 12.04 12.07
C LEU A 25 -18.45 10.77 12.79
N ARG A 26 -17.25 10.29 12.46
CA ARG A 26 -16.60 9.14 13.09
C ARG A 26 -15.08 9.23 12.90
N GLY A 27 -14.32 8.51 13.71
CA GLY A 27 -12.87 8.40 13.57
C GLY A 27 -12.14 9.73 13.79
N ALA A 28 -12.47 10.44 14.88
CA ALA A 28 -11.72 11.61 15.29
C ALA A 28 -10.24 11.22 15.49
N GLY A 29 -9.35 11.91 14.80
CA GLY A 29 -7.91 11.68 14.83
C GLY A 29 -7.17 12.93 15.31
N VAL A 30 -6.03 12.71 15.95
CA VAL A 30 -5.06 13.75 16.31
C VAL A 30 -3.73 13.45 15.63
N TYR A 31 -2.93 14.48 15.38
CA TYR A 31 -1.60 14.25 14.83
C TYR A 31 -0.74 13.56 15.90
N PRO A 32 -0.11 12.41 15.60
CA PRO A 32 0.78 11.73 16.54
C PRO A 32 2.10 12.48 16.66
N GLU A 33 2.68 12.54 17.86
CA GLU A 33 4.07 12.95 18.04
C GLU A 33 4.97 11.81 17.52
N LEU A 34 5.66 12.05 16.41
CA LEU A 34 6.59 11.09 15.82
C LEU A 34 7.81 11.80 15.23
N VAL A 35 8.91 11.06 15.15
CA VAL A 35 10.10 11.46 14.38
C VAL A 35 9.85 11.06 12.91
N PRO A 36 9.91 12.00 11.94
CA PRO A 36 9.78 11.69 10.53
C PRO A 36 10.72 10.56 10.09
N ILE A 37 10.26 9.66 9.22
CA ILE A 37 11.11 8.53 8.78
C ILE A 37 12.34 9.01 8.01
N THR A 38 12.25 10.17 7.37
CA THR A 38 13.34 10.79 6.62
C THR A 38 14.45 11.27 7.55
N GLU A 39 14.11 11.69 8.77
CA GLU A 39 15.06 12.00 9.84
C GLU A 39 15.55 10.72 10.50
N ARG A 40 14.65 9.83 10.93
CA ARG A 40 14.99 8.61 11.67
C ARG A 40 15.85 7.62 10.89
N LEU A 41 15.64 7.53 9.57
CA LEU A 41 16.32 6.56 8.70
C LEU A 41 17.33 7.22 7.75
N HIS A 42 17.46 8.55 7.78
CA HIS A 42 18.31 9.30 6.85
C HIS A 42 18.06 8.99 5.36
N LEU A 43 16.78 8.83 4.99
CA LEU A 43 16.34 8.51 3.63
C LEU A 43 15.47 9.63 3.04
N LYS A 44 15.57 9.85 1.73
CA LYS A 44 14.50 10.54 0.98
C LYS A 44 13.43 9.53 0.62
N ALA A 45 12.19 9.75 1.08
CA ALA A 45 11.12 8.79 0.94
C ALA A 45 9.88 9.40 0.26
N VAL A 46 9.28 8.64 -0.65
CA VAL A 46 8.05 9.02 -1.36
C VAL A 46 7.06 7.88 -1.43
N GLY A 47 5.78 8.20 -1.30
CA GLY A 47 4.68 7.26 -1.39
C GLY A 47 3.75 7.54 -2.57
N ILE A 48 3.32 6.47 -3.25
CA ILE A 48 2.35 6.50 -4.35
C ILE A 48 1.12 5.70 -3.93
N ALA A 49 -0.01 6.37 -3.73
CA ALA A 49 -1.28 5.73 -3.37
C ALA A 49 -2.46 6.36 -4.12
N GLY A 50 -3.52 5.58 -4.33
CA GLY A 50 -4.78 6.10 -4.89
C GLY A 50 -5.73 6.67 -3.85
N VAL A 51 -5.63 6.22 -2.59
CA VAL A 51 -6.59 6.53 -1.54
C VAL A 51 -6.08 7.66 -0.64
N ALA A 52 -6.97 8.61 -0.31
CA ALA A 52 -6.63 9.77 0.53
C ALA A 52 -6.08 9.40 1.91
N LEU A 53 -6.62 8.35 2.55
CA LEU A 53 -6.15 7.86 3.85
C LEU A 53 -4.66 7.48 3.81
N ILE A 54 -4.26 6.68 2.83
CA ILE A 54 -2.86 6.23 2.70
C ILE A 54 -1.94 7.41 2.35
N ARG A 55 -2.37 8.33 1.48
CA ARG A 55 -1.62 9.58 1.22
C ARG A 55 -1.46 10.42 2.49
N GLY A 56 -2.49 10.46 3.33
CA GLY A 56 -2.43 11.08 4.65
C GLY A 56 -1.36 10.45 5.52
N MET A 57 -1.34 9.12 5.62
CA MET A 57 -0.32 8.40 6.40
C MET A 57 1.10 8.66 5.93
N PHE A 58 1.36 8.67 4.61
CA PHE A 58 2.66 9.03 4.06
C PHE A 58 3.13 10.41 4.53
N ARG A 59 2.26 11.43 4.42
CA ARG A 59 2.58 12.77 4.92
C ARG A 59 2.81 12.78 6.43
N THR A 60 1.97 12.06 7.18
CA THR A 60 2.07 11.99 8.65
C THR A 60 3.43 11.46 9.08
N VAL A 61 3.98 10.43 8.41
CA VAL A 61 5.28 9.85 8.72
C VAL A 61 6.47 10.58 8.06
N GLY A 62 6.24 11.71 7.39
CA GLY A 62 7.28 12.54 6.79
C GLY A 62 7.74 12.14 5.40
N MET A 63 6.93 11.41 4.65
CA MET A 63 7.18 11.07 3.24
C MET A 63 6.55 12.09 2.30
N ASP A 64 7.20 12.32 1.15
CA ASP A 64 6.56 12.98 0.02
C ASP A 64 5.43 12.11 -0.54
N VAL A 65 4.44 12.74 -1.16
CA VAL A 65 3.35 12.05 -1.86
C VAL A 65 3.42 12.37 -3.33
N LEU A 66 3.62 11.34 -4.15
CA LEU A 66 3.60 11.47 -5.60
C LEU A 66 2.21 11.11 -6.12
N GLU A 67 1.50 12.12 -6.64
CA GLU A 67 0.20 11.92 -7.27
C GLU A 67 0.37 11.47 -8.71
N VAL A 68 -0.28 10.36 -9.06
CA VAL A 68 -0.17 9.74 -10.38
C VAL A 68 -1.54 9.81 -11.06
N PRO A 69 -1.64 10.41 -12.26
CA PRO A 69 -2.87 10.40 -13.04
C PRO A 69 -3.40 8.97 -13.25
N GLY A 70 -4.69 8.77 -12.99
CA GLY A 70 -5.33 7.44 -13.08
C GLY A 70 -5.08 6.51 -11.88
N ALA A 71 -4.33 6.92 -10.85
CA ALA A 71 -4.25 6.18 -9.60
C ALA A 71 -5.50 6.45 -8.71
N THR A 72 -6.62 5.82 -9.04
CA THR A 72 -7.92 6.05 -8.38
C THR A 72 -8.06 5.36 -7.03
N GLY A 73 -7.31 4.27 -6.80
CA GLY A 73 -7.50 3.38 -5.66
C GLY A 73 -8.67 2.40 -5.80
N GLY A 74 -9.45 2.49 -6.89
CA GLY A 74 -10.47 1.52 -7.26
C GLY A 74 -9.95 0.40 -8.16
N LEU A 75 -10.86 -0.43 -8.65
CA LEU A 75 -10.56 -1.47 -9.65
C LEU A 75 -10.06 -0.88 -10.97
N ASP A 76 -10.49 0.34 -11.30
CA ASP A 76 -10.10 1.11 -12.48
C ASP A 76 -8.71 1.78 -12.34
N THR A 77 -7.99 1.57 -11.22
CA THR A 77 -6.68 2.18 -11.00
C THR A 77 -5.69 1.78 -12.09
N ASN A 78 -4.97 2.77 -12.62
CA ASN A 78 -3.91 2.57 -13.62
C ASN A 78 -2.64 2.05 -12.94
N MET A 79 -2.45 0.73 -12.92
CA MET A 79 -1.27 0.09 -12.30
C MET A 79 0.02 0.38 -13.07
N THR A 80 -0.03 0.44 -14.40
CA THR A 80 1.14 0.74 -15.24
C THR A 80 1.67 2.15 -14.98
N ALA A 81 0.81 3.16 -14.95
CA ALA A 81 1.22 4.54 -14.65
C ALA A 81 1.86 4.65 -13.26
N LYS A 82 1.37 3.87 -12.29
CA LYS A 82 1.95 3.82 -10.94
C LYS A 82 3.32 3.13 -10.92
N ALA A 83 3.50 2.04 -11.66
CA ALA A 83 4.80 1.39 -11.84
C ALA A 83 5.82 2.33 -12.50
N ASP A 84 5.42 3.04 -13.56
CA ASP A 84 6.29 3.98 -14.26
C ASP A 84 6.70 5.16 -13.37
N ALA A 85 5.75 5.69 -12.59
CA ALA A 85 6.02 6.72 -11.60
C ALA A 85 6.95 6.24 -10.50
N ALA A 86 6.79 5.00 -10.01
CA ALA A 86 7.66 4.41 -9.00
C ALA A 86 9.10 4.26 -9.53
N LEU A 87 9.27 3.72 -10.73
CA LEU A 87 10.58 3.58 -11.38
C LEU A 87 11.24 4.94 -11.63
N GLY A 88 10.47 5.95 -12.04
CA GLY A 88 10.98 7.32 -12.20
C GLY A 88 11.41 7.95 -10.88
N ALA A 89 10.67 7.69 -9.79
CA ALA A 89 10.94 8.21 -8.47
C ALA A 89 12.23 7.66 -7.85
N LEU A 90 12.61 6.41 -8.15
CA LEU A 90 13.86 5.80 -7.68
C LEU A 90 15.13 6.59 -8.08
N ARG A 91 15.05 7.49 -9.07
CA ARG A 91 16.18 8.39 -9.43
C ARG A 91 16.42 9.52 -8.45
N LYS A 92 15.47 9.80 -7.56
CA LYS A 92 15.50 10.95 -6.63
C LYS A 92 15.30 10.57 -5.17
N TYR A 93 14.70 9.41 -4.92
CA TYR A 93 14.32 8.94 -3.60
C TYR A 93 15.01 7.62 -3.29
N ASP A 94 15.43 7.47 -2.04
CA ASP A 94 16.02 6.25 -1.50
C ASP A 94 14.97 5.19 -1.17
N LEU A 95 13.74 5.63 -0.86
CA LEU A 95 12.60 4.76 -0.55
C LEU A 95 11.38 5.17 -1.38
N VAL A 96 10.81 4.22 -2.12
CA VAL A 96 9.55 4.39 -2.86
C VAL A 96 8.54 3.36 -2.35
N VAL A 97 7.41 3.82 -1.80
CA VAL A 97 6.32 2.94 -1.36
C VAL A 97 5.17 2.99 -2.36
N LEU A 98 4.92 1.87 -3.04
CA LEU A 98 3.87 1.75 -4.05
C LEU A 98 2.67 0.97 -3.48
N HIS A 99 1.59 1.67 -3.15
CA HIS A 99 0.41 1.06 -2.49
C HIS A 99 -0.73 0.81 -3.47
N VAL A 100 -1.26 -0.40 -3.57
CA VAL A 100 -2.44 -0.75 -4.39
C VAL A 100 -3.61 -1.20 -3.51
N LYS A 101 -4.73 -0.46 -3.58
CA LYS A 101 -5.90 -0.72 -2.72
C LYS A 101 -6.84 -1.82 -3.24
N ALA A 102 -6.91 -1.98 -4.57
CA ALA A 102 -7.94 -2.78 -5.23
C ALA A 102 -8.17 -4.20 -4.66
N PRO A 103 -7.14 -4.99 -4.25
CA PRO A 103 -7.37 -6.33 -3.69
C PRO A 103 -8.24 -6.35 -2.44
N ASP A 104 -8.17 -5.30 -1.62
CA ASP A 104 -8.93 -5.19 -0.39
C ASP A 104 -10.42 -4.94 -0.65
N LEU A 105 -10.74 -4.10 -1.65
CA LEU A 105 -12.13 -3.85 -2.07
C LEU A 105 -12.82 -5.16 -2.47
N CYS A 106 -12.13 -6.00 -3.26
CA CYS A 106 -12.65 -7.31 -3.63
C CYS A 106 -12.85 -8.23 -2.41
N GLY A 107 -12.00 -8.11 -1.39
CA GLY A 107 -12.13 -8.81 -0.12
C GLY A 107 -13.41 -8.43 0.61
N HIS A 108 -13.64 -7.13 0.83
CA HIS A 108 -14.86 -6.61 1.45
C HIS A 108 -16.14 -6.93 0.67
N ASP A 109 -16.08 -6.92 -0.67
CA ASP A 109 -17.22 -7.28 -1.51
C ASP A 109 -17.51 -8.79 -1.51
N GLY A 110 -16.58 -9.61 -1.00
CA GLY A 110 -16.66 -11.07 -1.06
C GLY A 110 -16.58 -11.61 -2.47
N ASN A 111 -15.85 -10.92 -3.36
CA ASN A 111 -15.69 -11.29 -4.74
C ASN A 111 -14.31 -11.94 -5.00
N ALA A 112 -14.25 -13.27 -4.84
CA ALA A 112 -13.01 -14.03 -5.05
C ALA A 112 -12.47 -13.88 -6.49
N SER A 113 -13.33 -14.01 -7.49
CA SER A 113 -12.92 -13.96 -8.91
C SER A 113 -12.30 -12.61 -9.26
N GLU A 114 -12.87 -11.51 -8.76
CA GLU A 114 -12.29 -10.19 -9.00
C GLU A 114 -11.03 -9.95 -8.18
N LYS A 115 -10.94 -10.50 -6.95
CA LYS A 115 -9.70 -10.45 -6.16
C LYS A 115 -8.54 -11.12 -6.90
N ILE A 116 -8.78 -12.29 -7.48
CA ILE A 116 -7.80 -13.03 -8.31
C ILE A 116 -7.36 -12.17 -9.51
N ARG A 117 -8.30 -11.63 -10.29
CA ARG A 117 -7.98 -10.77 -11.45
C ARG A 117 -7.14 -9.55 -11.09
N VAL A 118 -7.43 -8.91 -9.94
CA VAL A 118 -6.64 -7.78 -9.46
C VAL A 118 -5.23 -8.21 -9.05
N ILE A 119 -5.06 -9.38 -8.44
CA ILE A 119 -3.75 -9.94 -8.11
C ILE A 119 -2.96 -10.29 -9.39
N GLU A 120 -3.59 -10.83 -10.43
CA GLU A 120 -2.94 -11.06 -11.73
C GLU A 120 -2.47 -9.75 -12.39
N ARG A 121 -3.25 -8.67 -12.26
CA ARG A 121 -2.84 -7.34 -12.72
C ARG A 121 -1.67 -6.77 -11.90
N LEU A 122 -1.65 -7.04 -10.60
CA LEU A 122 -0.51 -6.73 -9.73
C LEU A 122 0.74 -7.49 -10.17
N ASP A 123 0.61 -8.78 -10.48
CA ASP A 123 1.70 -9.60 -10.99
C ASP A 123 2.25 -9.03 -12.32
N ALA A 124 1.39 -8.68 -13.26
CA ALA A 124 1.80 -8.02 -14.51
C ALA A 124 2.51 -6.68 -14.27
N MET A 125 2.02 -5.88 -13.31
CA MET A 125 2.67 -4.63 -12.89
C MET A 125 4.07 -4.91 -12.33
N MET A 126 4.21 -5.94 -11.48
CA MET A 126 5.49 -6.36 -10.91
C MET A 126 6.45 -6.89 -11.97
N GLY A 127 5.96 -7.65 -12.95
CA GLY A 127 6.74 -8.08 -14.11
C GLY A 127 7.32 -6.88 -14.88
N GLY A 128 6.50 -5.85 -15.10
CA GLY A 128 6.92 -4.60 -15.73
C GLY A 128 7.92 -3.78 -14.89
N ILE A 129 7.84 -3.85 -13.55
CA ILE A 129 8.83 -3.24 -12.64
C ILE A 129 10.14 -4.02 -12.72
N LYS A 130 10.09 -5.34 -12.55
CA LYS A 130 11.26 -6.23 -12.55
C LYS A 130 12.08 -6.10 -13.82
N ALA A 131 11.43 -6.01 -14.99
CA ALA A 131 12.11 -5.88 -16.28
C ALA A 131 12.92 -4.58 -16.44
N ARG A 132 12.66 -3.56 -15.61
CA ARG A 132 13.25 -2.21 -15.70
C ARG A 132 13.96 -1.79 -14.41
N LEU A 133 14.05 -2.68 -13.44
CA LEU A 133 14.59 -2.38 -12.12
C LEU A 133 16.12 -2.24 -12.21
N PRO A 134 16.72 -1.18 -11.65
CA PRO A 134 18.18 -1.12 -11.46
C PRO A 134 18.64 -2.24 -10.53
N GLY A 135 19.84 -2.80 -10.77
CA GLY A 135 20.35 -3.97 -10.03
C GLY A 135 20.56 -3.73 -8.53
N GLU A 136 20.83 -2.49 -8.13
CA GLU A 136 21.07 -2.06 -6.75
C GLU A 136 19.79 -1.90 -5.90
N ILE A 137 18.60 -2.09 -6.48
CA ILE A 137 17.34 -1.88 -5.77
C ILE A 137 16.87 -3.15 -5.06
N VAL A 138 16.58 -3.00 -3.77
CA VAL A 138 15.86 -4.01 -2.98
C VAL A 138 14.36 -3.72 -3.02
N ILE A 139 13.57 -4.75 -3.30
CA ILE A 139 12.10 -4.72 -3.29
C ILE A 139 11.61 -5.59 -2.14
N ALA A 140 10.62 -5.09 -1.40
CA ALA A 140 9.73 -5.95 -0.61
C ALA A 140 8.31 -5.92 -1.20
N ILE A 141 7.65 -7.07 -1.20
CA ILE A 141 6.24 -7.20 -1.58
C ILE A 141 5.51 -7.86 -0.42
N THR A 142 4.44 -7.20 0.04
CA THR A 142 3.57 -7.71 1.11
C THR A 142 2.23 -6.97 1.07
N ALA A 143 1.35 -7.29 2.00
CA ALA A 143 0.13 -6.55 2.29
C ALA A 143 0.22 -5.91 3.68
N ASP A 144 -0.55 -4.86 3.92
CA ASP A 144 -0.68 -4.24 5.24
C ASP A 144 -1.54 -5.08 6.19
N HIS A 145 -2.51 -5.83 5.65
CA HIS A 145 -3.32 -6.79 6.40
C HIS A 145 -3.97 -7.84 5.48
N SER A 146 -4.58 -8.86 6.11
CA SER A 146 -5.43 -9.83 5.44
C SER A 146 -6.88 -9.34 5.37
N THR A 147 -7.54 -9.59 4.23
CA THR A 147 -8.99 -9.35 4.05
C THR A 147 -9.61 -10.57 3.37
N PRO A 148 -9.95 -11.63 4.14
CA PRO A 148 -10.50 -12.86 3.59
C PRO A 148 -11.86 -12.63 2.94
N VAL A 149 -12.05 -13.15 1.72
CA VAL A 149 -13.29 -13.03 0.94
C VAL A 149 -14.51 -13.57 1.70
N ALA A 150 -14.32 -14.67 2.44
CA ALA A 150 -15.38 -15.27 3.25
C ALA A 150 -15.79 -14.39 4.44
N LEU A 151 -14.86 -13.59 4.98
CA LEU A 151 -15.10 -12.73 6.13
C LEU A 151 -15.64 -11.35 5.74
N LYS A 152 -15.29 -10.86 4.54
CA LYS A 152 -15.65 -9.52 4.04
C LYS A 152 -15.16 -8.37 4.92
N GLU A 153 -14.16 -8.65 5.75
CA GLU A 153 -13.59 -7.72 6.69
C GLU A 153 -12.12 -8.10 6.94
N HIS A 154 -11.37 -7.19 7.53
CA HIS A 154 -9.99 -7.44 7.90
C HIS A 154 -9.90 -8.59 8.92
N SER A 155 -8.86 -9.43 8.81
CA SER A 155 -8.57 -10.49 9.76
C SER A 155 -7.18 -10.35 10.35
N GLY A 156 -6.92 -11.09 11.43
CA GLY A 156 -5.60 -11.21 12.07
C GLY A 156 -4.70 -12.27 11.43
N ASP A 157 -5.07 -12.82 10.27
CA ASP A 157 -4.27 -13.80 9.56
C ASP A 157 -2.97 -13.15 9.04
N PRO A 158 -1.81 -13.82 9.16
CA PRO A 158 -0.55 -13.27 8.67
C PRO A 158 -0.59 -13.08 7.16
N VAL A 159 0.18 -12.09 6.69
CA VAL A 159 0.31 -11.75 5.26
C VAL A 159 1.63 -12.30 4.70
N PRO A 160 1.66 -12.69 3.42
CA PRO A 160 2.91 -13.11 2.77
C PRO A 160 3.87 -11.93 2.63
N LEU A 161 5.18 -12.20 2.76
CA LEU A 161 6.25 -11.22 2.56
C LEU A 161 7.36 -11.88 1.76
N THR A 162 7.83 -11.19 0.72
CA THR A 162 9.07 -11.53 0.02
C THR A 162 9.97 -10.31 -0.06
N ILE A 163 11.28 -10.54 -0.02
CA ILE A 163 12.32 -9.53 -0.25
C ILE A 163 13.18 -10.02 -1.40
N PHE A 164 13.36 -9.18 -2.41
CA PHE A 164 14.13 -9.45 -3.61
C PHE A 164 15.16 -8.35 -3.82
N GLY A 165 16.39 -8.70 -4.16
CA GLY A 165 17.45 -7.75 -4.46
C GLY A 165 18.81 -8.43 -4.48
N GLU A 166 19.82 -7.71 -4.97
CA GLU A 166 21.19 -8.16 -4.90
C GLU A 166 21.61 -8.33 -3.43
N GLY A 167 22.33 -9.42 -3.11
CA GLY A 167 22.79 -9.72 -1.75
C GLY A 167 21.76 -10.38 -0.82
N VAL A 168 20.49 -10.53 -1.25
CA VAL A 168 19.50 -11.30 -0.49
C VAL A 168 19.81 -12.80 -0.56
N ARG A 169 19.82 -13.47 0.59
CA ARG A 169 19.93 -14.94 0.66
C ARG A 169 18.60 -15.56 0.27
N VAL A 170 18.59 -16.29 -0.84
CA VAL A 170 17.40 -16.93 -1.42
C VAL A 170 17.15 -18.28 -0.74
N ASP A 171 15.90 -18.57 -0.42
CA ASP A 171 15.45 -19.87 0.07
C ASP A 171 14.83 -20.72 -1.06
N ASP A 172 14.34 -21.91 -0.73
CA ASP A 172 13.80 -22.85 -1.73
C ASP A 172 12.31 -22.58 -2.08
N VAL A 173 11.72 -21.47 -1.62
CA VAL A 173 10.31 -21.16 -1.87
C VAL A 173 10.13 -20.54 -3.26
N LEU A 174 9.29 -21.18 -4.08
CA LEU A 174 9.12 -20.80 -5.49
C LEU A 174 7.84 -20.01 -5.81
N ASN A 175 6.85 -20.03 -4.92
CA ASN A 175 5.54 -19.41 -5.15
C ASN A 175 5.21 -18.37 -4.08
N PHE A 176 4.57 -17.28 -4.48
CA PHE A 176 4.12 -16.21 -3.57
C PHE A 176 2.63 -16.37 -3.24
N ASP A 177 2.37 -17.22 -2.24
CA ASP A 177 1.05 -17.43 -1.63
C ASP A 177 1.20 -17.75 -0.13
N GLU A 178 0.12 -17.70 0.62
CA GLU A 178 0.13 -17.84 2.08
C GLU A 178 0.70 -19.19 2.55
N ARG A 179 0.53 -20.27 1.77
CA ARG A 179 1.01 -21.61 2.15
C ARG A 179 2.49 -21.75 1.87
N SER A 180 2.93 -21.36 0.67
CA SER A 180 4.35 -21.40 0.30
C SER A 180 5.19 -20.47 1.18
N MET A 181 4.71 -19.26 1.45
CA MET A 181 5.43 -18.28 2.27
C MET A 181 5.57 -18.68 3.75
N ALA A 182 4.71 -19.57 4.25
CA ALA A 182 4.86 -20.14 5.60
C ALA A 182 6.16 -20.97 5.78
N HIS A 183 6.79 -21.37 4.67
CA HIS A 183 8.07 -22.10 4.65
C HIS A 183 9.28 -21.21 4.34
N GLY A 184 9.08 -19.90 4.17
CA GLY A 184 10.16 -18.97 3.84
C GLY A 184 11.16 -18.78 4.99
N ALA A 185 12.43 -18.56 4.65
CA ALA A 185 13.52 -18.42 5.61
C ALA A 185 13.44 -17.15 6.48
N LEU A 186 12.61 -16.17 6.10
CA LEU A 186 12.29 -15.01 6.94
C LEU A 186 11.49 -15.40 8.19
N GLY A 187 10.82 -16.56 8.18
CA GLY A 187 9.94 -17.00 9.25
C GLY A 187 8.75 -16.05 9.45
N ARG A 188 8.27 -15.95 10.70
CA ARG A 188 7.16 -15.06 11.07
C ARG A 188 7.68 -13.84 11.83
N ILE A 189 7.58 -12.67 11.20
CA ILE A 189 8.01 -11.38 11.75
C ILE A 189 6.83 -10.43 11.92
N CYS A 190 7.05 -9.28 12.56
CA CYS A 190 6.09 -8.19 12.63
C CYS A 190 6.31 -7.18 11.48
N GLY A 191 5.26 -6.45 11.11
CA GLY A 191 5.35 -5.42 10.06
C GLY A 191 6.39 -4.32 10.36
N GLN A 192 6.62 -4.04 11.65
CA GLN A 192 7.65 -3.11 12.13
C GLN A 192 9.09 -3.58 11.83
N ASP A 193 9.31 -4.87 11.60
CA ASP A 193 10.63 -5.43 11.29
C ASP A 193 11.02 -5.23 9.81
N VAL A 194 10.03 -5.03 8.92
CA VAL A 194 10.24 -4.97 7.46
C VAL A 194 11.24 -3.89 7.07
N MET A 195 11.14 -2.70 7.66
CA MET A 195 12.07 -1.60 7.34
C MET A 195 13.51 -1.93 7.76
N ASN A 196 13.70 -2.62 8.88
CA ASN A 196 15.05 -3.00 9.34
C ASN A 196 15.67 -4.03 8.39
N LEU A 197 14.87 -4.99 7.91
CA LEU A 197 15.31 -5.96 6.91
C LEU A 197 15.69 -5.29 5.59
N LEU A 198 14.89 -4.32 5.14
CA LEU A 198 15.17 -3.55 3.92
C LEU A 198 16.43 -2.68 4.05
N LEU A 199 16.63 -2.02 5.19
CA LEU A 199 17.85 -1.24 5.45
C LEU A 199 19.08 -2.14 5.45
N ASN A 200 18.99 -3.33 6.07
CA ASN A 200 20.09 -4.28 6.06
C ASN A 200 20.38 -4.80 4.64
N ALA A 201 19.35 -5.23 3.90
CA ALA A 201 19.50 -5.73 2.54
C ALA A 201 20.03 -4.67 1.56
N SER A 202 19.76 -3.40 1.81
CA SER A 202 20.22 -2.27 0.98
C SER A 202 21.55 -1.67 1.45
N ASN A 203 22.26 -2.29 2.41
CA ASN A 203 23.49 -1.79 3.02
C ASN A 203 23.36 -0.38 3.66
N ARG A 204 22.17 -0.07 4.20
CA ARG A 204 21.84 1.20 4.87
C ARG A 204 21.60 1.04 6.37
N ALA A 205 21.67 -0.17 6.91
CA ALA A 205 21.55 -0.39 8.34
C ALA A 205 22.81 0.11 9.06
N GLU A 206 22.62 0.86 10.14
CA GLU A 206 23.69 1.25 11.04
C GLU A 206 23.81 0.23 12.17
N LYS A 207 25.06 -0.09 12.51
CA LYS A 207 25.36 -0.98 13.62
C LYS A 207 25.09 -0.26 14.94
N TYR A 208 24.36 -0.92 15.84
CA TYR A 208 24.23 -0.46 17.21
C TYR A 208 25.41 -0.97 18.05
N GLY A 209 26.28 -0.07 18.48
CA GLY A 209 27.49 -0.41 19.25
C GLY A 209 28.75 -0.48 18.39
N ALA A 210 29.71 -1.32 18.82
CA ALA A 210 31.11 -1.29 18.38
C ALA A 210 31.34 -1.77 16.96
#